data_AF-A0A924CP47-F1
#
_entry.id   AF-A0A924CP47-F1
#
_cell.length_a   1.000
_cell.length_b   1.000
_cell.length_c   1.000
_cell.angle_alpha   90.00
_cell.angle_beta   90.00
_cell.angle_gamma   90.00
#
_symmetry.space_group_name_H-M   'P 1'
#
loop_
_entity.id
_entity.type
_entity.pdbx_description
1 polymer ?
#
loop_
_entity_poly.entity_id
_entity_poly.type
_entity_poly.pdbx_seq_one_letter_code
_entity_poly.pdbx_strand_id
1 'polypeptide(L)'
;MIKLKSEQMIYLLHAAAYLELDTITKGSVKKHLPIEWRDQAEEIYDTLQAQELINPSSKGRFSISEKGSDALILSLKSTNYRFTSIKGPKVLNALIDCFKKSSEINSEVTLSQEMSFDEFQDKFKALYFEERRRQEIRGVVAIHSKELRSRFRKESFISDEKISEYFEKLKSTKKILTVIERDNELMQWVE
;
A
#
# COMPACT_ATOMS: atom_id res chain seq x y z
N MET A 1 -15.22 -5.75 -10.13
CA MET A 1 -15.09 -5.18 -8.77
C MET A 1 -16.23 -5.72 -7.93
N ILE A 2 -15.95 -6.48 -6.87
CA ILE A 2 -16.98 -7.09 -6.03
C ILE A 2 -17.46 -6.02 -5.03
N LYS A 3 -18.75 -5.69 -5.08
CA LYS A 3 -19.38 -4.77 -4.13
C LYS A 3 -20.04 -5.61 -3.04
N LEU A 4 -19.51 -5.52 -1.83
CA LEU A 4 -20.09 -6.22 -0.67
C LEU A 4 -21.43 -5.58 -0.30
N LYS A 5 -22.39 -6.41 0.08
CA LYS A 5 -23.57 -5.94 0.82
C LYS A 5 -23.18 -5.60 2.26
N SER A 6 -24.01 -4.83 2.96
CA SER A 6 -23.72 -4.37 4.33
C SER A 6 -23.46 -5.53 5.29
N GLU A 7 -24.28 -6.58 5.23
CA GLU A 7 -24.18 -7.78 6.05
C GLU A 7 -22.89 -8.57 5.78
N GLN A 8 -22.46 -8.65 4.52
CA GLN A 8 -21.21 -9.31 4.11
C GLN A 8 -19.99 -8.51 4.59
N MET A 9 -20.05 -7.17 4.46
CA MET A 9 -19.00 -6.27 4.95
C MET A 9 -18.86 -6.37 6.46
N ILE A 10 -19.98 -6.36 7.20
CA ILE A 10 -19.99 -6.51 8.66
C ILE A 10 -19.42 -7.88 9.04
N TYR A 11 -19.84 -8.96 8.38
CA TYR A 11 -19.31 -10.30 8.63
C TYR A 11 -17.79 -10.36 8.44
N LEU A 12 -17.26 -9.85 7.33
CA LEU A 12 -15.83 -9.82 7.06
C LEU A 12 -15.07 -8.92 8.05
N LEU A 13 -15.64 -7.79 8.47
CA LEU A 13 -15.05 -6.91 9.47
C LEU A 13 -14.90 -7.61 10.83
N HIS A 14 -15.95 -8.33 11.26
CA HIS A 14 -15.88 -9.14 12.48
C HIS A 14 -14.92 -10.32 12.32
N ALA A 15 -14.89 -10.97 11.15
CA ALA A 15 -13.92 -12.01 10.89
C ALA A 15 -12.49 -11.49 11.05
N ALA A 16 -12.18 -10.32 10.47
CA ALA A 16 -10.87 -9.69 10.51
C ALA A 16 -10.46 -9.26 11.93
N ALA A 17 -11.40 -8.69 12.69
CA ALA A 17 -11.13 -8.17 14.03
C ALA A 17 -10.81 -9.25 15.08
N TYR A 18 -11.25 -10.50 14.86
CA TYR A 18 -11.12 -11.61 15.81
C TYR A 18 -10.30 -12.78 15.26
N LEU A 19 -9.47 -12.57 14.23
CA LEU A 19 -8.56 -13.60 13.72
C LEU A 19 -7.60 -14.07 14.83
N GLU A 20 -7.46 -15.39 14.95
CA GLU A 20 -6.49 -16.04 15.84
C GLU A 20 -5.60 -16.94 14.99
N LEU A 21 -4.29 -16.66 14.95
CA LEU A 21 -3.33 -17.44 14.16
C LEU A 21 -3.81 -17.62 12.71
N ASP A 22 -4.10 -16.49 12.06
CA ASP A 22 -4.54 -16.37 10.66
C ASP A 22 -5.87 -17.03 10.30
N THR A 23 -6.61 -17.55 11.27
CA THR A 23 -7.90 -18.21 11.05
C THR A 23 -8.93 -17.85 12.12
N ILE A 24 -10.21 -18.06 11.83
CA ILE A 24 -11.32 -17.82 12.77
C ILE A 24 -12.42 -18.87 12.58
N THR A 25 -13.17 -19.17 13.64
CA THR A 25 -14.33 -20.07 13.56
C THR A 25 -15.61 -19.33 13.19
N LYS A 26 -16.52 -20.00 12.46
CA LYS A 26 -17.88 -19.47 12.19
C LYS A 26 -18.61 -19.06 13.48
N GLY A 27 -18.45 -19.86 14.54
CA GLY A 27 -19.05 -19.62 15.85
C GLY A 27 -18.53 -18.34 16.52
N SER A 28 -17.23 -18.06 16.41
CA SER A 28 -16.66 -16.82 16.96
C SER A 28 -17.20 -15.58 16.24
N VAL A 29 -17.28 -15.61 14.91
CA VAL A 29 -17.86 -14.50 14.14
C VAL A 29 -19.32 -14.31 14.51
N LYS A 30 -20.12 -15.39 14.48
CA LYS A 30 -21.55 -15.34 14.84
C LYS A 30 -21.81 -14.76 16.23
N LYS A 31 -20.97 -15.08 17.22
CA LYS A 31 -21.09 -14.56 18.59
C LYS A 31 -20.93 -13.04 18.66
N HIS A 32 -20.01 -12.49 17.86
CA HIS A 32 -19.68 -11.07 17.88
C HIS A 32 -20.50 -10.23 16.89
N LEU A 33 -21.19 -10.86 15.93
CA LEU A 33 -22.09 -10.17 15.01
C LEU A 33 -23.23 -9.44 15.75
N PRO A 34 -23.71 -8.31 15.21
CA PRO A 34 -24.96 -7.69 15.64
C PRO A 34 -26.12 -8.69 15.58
N ILE A 35 -27.04 -8.59 16.54
CA ILE A 35 -28.14 -9.57 16.74
C ILE A 35 -28.93 -9.81 15.44
N GLU A 36 -29.23 -8.73 14.72
CA GLU A 36 -29.95 -8.71 13.44
C GLU A 36 -29.29 -9.55 12.32
N TRP A 37 -27.98 -9.84 12.40
CA TRP A 37 -27.26 -10.63 11.40
C TRP A 37 -26.88 -12.03 11.87
N ARG A 38 -27.15 -12.40 13.13
CA ARG A 38 -26.71 -13.69 13.69
C ARG A 38 -27.41 -14.89 13.07
N ASP A 39 -28.68 -14.75 12.73
CA ASP A 39 -29.47 -15.84 12.15
C ASP A 39 -29.09 -16.12 10.70
N GLN A 40 -28.64 -15.09 9.98
CA GLN A 40 -28.18 -15.15 8.60
C GLN A 40 -26.68 -15.48 8.48
N ALA A 41 -25.97 -15.66 9.60
CA ALA A 41 -24.52 -15.81 9.61
C ALA A 41 -24.00 -16.98 8.74
N GLU A 42 -24.76 -18.07 8.64
CA GLU A 42 -24.37 -19.21 7.81
C GLU A 42 -24.58 -18.93 6.31
N GLU A 43 -25.70 -18.31 5.94
CA GLU A 43 -25.99 -17.89 4.56
C GLU A 43 -24.96 -16.85 4.07
N ILE A 44 -24.61 -15.89 4.94
CA ILE A 44 -23.57 -14.89 4.65
C ILE A 44 -22.23 -15.60 4.44
N TYR A 45 -21.87 -16.55 5.30
CA TYR A 45 -20.65 -17.34 5.16
C TYR A 45 -20.61 -18.09 3.81
N ASP A 46 -21.67 -18.81 3.47
CA ASP A 46 -21.74 -19.61 2.24
C ASP A 46 -21.64 -18.72 1.00
N THR A 47 -22.27 -17.54 1.05
CA THR A 47 -22.16 -16.55 -0.03
C THR A 47 -20.73 -16.01 -0.18
N LEU A 48 -20.07 -15.68 0.94
CA LEU A 48 -18.68 -15.22 0.95
C LEU A 48 -17.71 -16.30 0.42
N GLN A 49 -17.97 -17.55 0.78
CA GLN A 49 -17.20 -18.69 0.29
C GLN A 49 -17.40 -18.89 -1.22
N ALA A 50 -18.64 -18.84 -1.71
CA ALA A 50 -18.95 -18.96 -3.14
C ALA A 50 -18.32 -17.84 -3.98
N GLN A 51 -18.10 -16.66 -3.39
CA GLN A 51 -17.40 -15.53 -4.02
C GLN A 51 -15.87 -15.60 -3.88
N GLU A 52 -15.34 -16.64 -3.22
CA GLU A 52 -13.92 -16.84 -2.93
C GLU A 52 -13.31 -15.72 -2.06
N LEU A 53 -14.13 -15.08 -1.23
CA LEU A 53 -13.70 -14.02 -0.32
C LEU A 53 -13.17 -14.57 1.01
N ILE A 54 -13.45 -15.83 1.28
CA ILE A 54 -12.95 -16.57 2.43
C ILE A 54 -12.47 -17.95 1.99
N ASN A 55 -11.44 -18.45 2.67
CA ASN A 55 -10.86 -19.75 2.43
C ASN A 55 -11.22 -20.67 3.59
N PRO A 56 -12.03 -21.72 3.38
CA PRO A 56 -12.32 -22.69 4.42
C PRO A 56 -11.03 -23.41 4.85
N SER A 57 -10.94 -23.68 6.14
CA SER A 57 -9.90 -24.50 6.76
C SER A 57 -10.56 -25.65 7.53
N SER A 58 -9.76 -26.42 8.27
CA SER A 58 -10.24 -27.56 9.04
C SER A 58 -11.20 -27.15 10.17
N LYS A 59 -12.20 -28.00 10.47
CA LYS A 59 -13.11 -27.89 11.62
C LYS A 59 -13.93 -26.59 11.71
N GLY A 60 -14.47 -26.10 10.58
CA GLY A 60 -15.32 -24.90 10.56
C GLY A 60 -14.55 -23.60 10.86
N ARG A 61 -13.21 -23.65 10.73
CA ARG A 61 -12.36 -22.48 10.67
C ARG A 61 -12.25 -21.99 9.23
N PHE A 62 -11.95 -20.73 9.06
CA PHE A 62 -11.67 -20.12 7.77
C PHE A 62 -10.69 -18.95 7.93
N SER A 63 -10.06 -18.55 6.84
CA SER A 63 -9.32 -17.30 6.74
C SER A 63 -9.98 -16.38 5.71
N ILE A 64 -9.69 -15.08 5.78
CA ILE A 64 -10.10 -14.13 4.74
C ILE A 64 -9.10 -14.24 3.60
N SER A 65 -9.57 -14.37 2.36
CA SER A 65 -8.66 -14.38 1.20
C SER A 65 -8.11 -12.98 0.92
N GLU A 66 -7.07 -12.88 0.11
CA GLU A 66 -6.56 -11.57 -0.36
C GLU A 66 -7.66 -10.78 -1.06
N LYS A 67 -8.41 -11.45 -1.96
CA LYS A 67 -9.61 -10.92 -2.65
C LYS A 67 -10.68 -10.44 -1.67
N GLY A 68 -10.92 -11.18 -0.57
CA GLY A 68 -11.84 -10.79 0.50
C GLY A 68 -11.36 -9.55 1.26
N SER A 69 -10.06 -9.46 1.53
CA SER A 69 -9.44 -8.32 2.19
C SER A 69 -9.54 -7.07 1.33
N ASP A 70 -9.24 -7.16 0.03
CA ASP A 70 -9.37 -6.08 -0.92
C ASP A 70 -10.83 -5.60 -1.05
N ALA A 71 -11.77 -6.55 -1.17
CA ALA A 71 -13.20 -6.24 -1.24
C ALA A 71 -13.69 -5.53 0.02
N LEU A 72 -13.20 -5.94 1.21
CA LEU A 72 -13.51 -5.30 2.48
C LEU A 72 -12.95 -3.87 2.52
N ILE A 73 -11.69 -3.67 2.18
CA ILE A 73 -11.04 -2.35 2.15
C ILE A 73 -11.78 -1.40 1.20
N LEU A 74 -12.08 -1.85 -0.03
CA LEU A 74 -12.81 -1.06 -1.01
C LEU A 74 -14.22 -0.69 -0.54
N SER A 75 -14.91 -1.62 0.11
CA SER A 75 -16.26 -1.40 0.65
C SER A 75 -16.22 -0.40 1.81
N LEU A 76 -15.23 -0.50 2.71
CA LEU A 76 -15.05 0.45 3.81
C LEU A 76 -14.64 1.85 3.33
N LYS A 77 -13.84 1.94 2.27
CA LYS A 77 -13.46 3.22 1.64
C LYS A 77 -14.68 3.93 1.06
N SER A 78 -15.56 3.19 0.37
CA SER A 78 -16.74 3.75 -0.29
C SER A 78 -17.96 3.94 0.62
N THR A 79 -17.96 3.33 1.81
CA THR A 79 -19.07 3.43 2.76
C THR A 79 -18.84 4.54 3.79
N ASN A 80 -19.83 5.40 3.97
CA ASN A 80 -19.88 6.38 5.08
C ASN A 80 -20.36 5.69 6.36
N TYR A 81 -19.61 4.69 6.81
CA TYR A 81 -19.90 3.97 8.03
C TYR A 81 -19.63 4.86 9.24
N ARG A 82 -20.60 4.95 10.16
CA ARG A 82 -20.47 5.70 11.41
C ARG A 82 -21.11 4.91 12.53
N PHE A 83 -20.36 4.66 13.59
CA PHE A 83 -20.91 4.05 14.79
C PHE A 83 -21.87 5.04 15.47
N THR A 84 -23.08 4.59 15.82
CA THR A 84 -24.18 5.44 16.32
C THR A 84 -24.31 5.50 17.85
N SER A 85 -23.45 4.80 18.60
CA SER A 85 -23.56 4.62 20.06
C SER A 85 -22.90 5.74 20.91
N ILE A 86 -23.33 5.87 22.17
CA ILE A 86 -23.00 6.97 23.10
C ILE A 86 -21.71 6.66 23.89
N LYS A 87 -20.65 7.42 23.58
CA LYS A 87 -19.29 7.46 24.17
C LYS A 87 -18.46 6.18 23.98
N GLY A 88 -17.27 6.34 23.40
CA GLY A 88 -16.43 5.26 22.86
C GLY A 88 -16.41 5.31 21.32
N PRO A 89 -17.52 4.99 20.64
CA PRO A 89 -17.55 4.99 19.17
C PRO A 89 -17.40 6.38 18.53
N LYS A 90 -17.61 7.47 19.28
CA LYS A 90 -17.29 8.84 18.83
C LYS A 90 -15.79 9.03 18.55
N VAL A 91 -14.92 8.46 19.38
CA VAL A 91 -13.46 8.51 19.19
C VAL A 91 -13.06 7.66 17.99
N LEU A 92 -13.66 6.46 17.85
CA LEU A 92 -13.44 5.61 16.67
C LEU A 92 -13.89 6.27 15.37
N ASN A 93 -15.05 6.92 15.37
CA ASN A 93 -15.50 7.71 14.21
C ASN A 93 -14.50 8.82 13.86
N ALA A 94 -14.03 9.59 14.85
CA ALA A 94 -13.03 10.63 14.62
C ALA A 94 -11.70 10.06 14.09
N LEU A 95 -11.26 8.91 14.60
CA LEU A 95 -10.08 8.20 14.12
C LEU A 95 -10.24 7.78 12.64
N ILE A 96 -11.39 7.21 12.28
CA ILE A 96 -11.72 6.82 10.90
C ILE A 96 -11.71 8.06 9.99
N ASP A 97 -12.34 9.16 10.42
CA ASP A 97 -12.37 10.40 9.66
C ASP A 97 -10.95 10.96 9.46
N CYS A 98 -10.10 10.91 10.48
CA CYS A 98 -8.69 11.30 10.38
C CYS A 98 -7.91 10.41 9.40
N PHE A 99 -8.11 9.09 9.40
CA PHE A 99 -7.46 8.20 8.44
C PHE A 99 -7.93 8.42 7.01
N LYS A 100 -9.24 8.63 6.80
CA LYS A 100 -9.79 8.97 5.47
C LYS A 100 -9.19 10.28 4.97
N LYS A 101 -9.22 11.34 5.78
CA LYS A 101 -8.59 12.63 5.44
C LYS A 101 -7.09 12.51 5.21
N SER A 102 -6.36 11.72 6.01
CA SER A 102 -4.93 11.48 5.77
C SER A 102 -4.69 10.77 4.45
N SER A 103 -5.55 9.84 4.03
CA SER A 103 -5.43 9.19 2.73
C SER A 103 -5.72 10.13 1.56
N GLU A 104 -6.65 11.07 1.74
CA GLU A 104 -6.95 12.13 0.78
C GLU A 104 -5.80 13.14 0.70
N ILE A 105 -5.28 13.60 1.84
CA ILE A 105 -4.10 14.46 1.93
C ILE A 105 -2.88 13.77 1.32
N ASN A 106 -2.65 12.48 1.58
CA ASN A 106 -1.54 11.76 0.97
C ASN A 106 -1.74 11.63 -0.56
N SER A 107 -2.98 11.46 -1.03
CA SER A 107 -3.27 11.44 -2.46
C SER A 107 -3.02 12.82 -3.08
N GLU A 108 -3.43 13.91 -2.42
CA GLU A 108 -3.17 15.28 -2.84
C GLU A 108 -1.69 15.67 -2.74
N VAL A 109 -0.96 15.23 -1.71
CA VAL A 109 0.48 15.46 -1.55
C VAL A 109 1.27 14.69 -2.61
N THR A 110 0.85 13.46 -2.94
CA THR A 110 1.44 12.68 -4.04
C THR A 110 1.13 13.29 -5.41
N LEU A 111 -0.03 13.93 -5.57
CA LEU A 111 -0.40 14.67 -6.79
C LEU A 111 0.19 16.10 -6.84
N SER A 112 0.48 16.71 -5.69
CA SER A 112 0.94 18.10 -5.57
C SER A 112 2.46 18.26 -5.61
N GLN A 113 3.24 17.19 -5.45
CA GLN A 113 4.69 17.23 -5.66
C GLN A 113 5.04 16.56 -7.00
N GLU A 114 4.47 17.08 -8.08
CA GLU A 114 5.05 16.88 -9.40
C GLU A 114 6.39 17.60 -9.48
N MET A 115 7.45 16.99 -8.95
CA MET A 115 8.82 17.41 -9.26
C MET A 115 8.97 17.38 -10.78
N SER A 116 9.35 18.51 -11.37
CA SER A 116 9.60 18.59 -12.80
C SER A 116 10.85 17.78 -13.18
N PHE A 117 10.99 17.46 -14.46
CA PHE A 117 12.18 16.76 -14.94
C PHE A 117 13.47 17.55 -14.69
N ASP A 118 13.42 18.88 -14.81
CA ASP A 118 14.60 19.74 -14.60
C ASP A 118 15.01 19.75 -13.12
N GLU A 119 14.05 19.88 -12.20
CA GLU A 119 14.30 19.77 -10.76
C GLU A 119 14.82 18.38 -10.37
N PHE A 120 14.28 17.31 -10.99
CA PHE A 120 14.78 15.96 -10.81
C PHE A 120 16.23 15.87 -11.27
N GLN A 121 16.55 16.36 -12.46
CA GLN A 121 17.90 16.32 -13.01
C GLN A 121 18.89 17.01 -12.08
N ASP A 122 18.58 18.22 -11.60
CA ASP A 122 19.48 18.98 -10.75
C ASP A 122 19.73 18.30 -9.40
N LYS A 123 18.66 17.82 -8.75
CA LYS A 123 18.78 17.10 -7.47
C LYS A 123 19.48 15.74 -7.64
N PHE A 124 19.16 15.00 -8.70
CA PHE A 124 19.77 13.70 -8.98
C PHE A 124 21.26 13.85 -9.35
N LYS A 125 21.63 14.92 -10.07
CA LYS A 125 23.01 15.29 -10.35
C LYS A 125 23.78 15.62 -9.08
N ALA A 126 23.20 16.44 -8.18
CA ALA A 126 23.82 16.77 -6.90
C ALA A 126 24.11 15.52 -6.06
N LEU A 127 23.12 14.63 -5.96
CA LEU A 127 23.26 13.35 -5.24
C LEU A 127 24.34 12.46 -5.86
N TYR A 128 24.41 12.40 -7.20
CA TYR A 128 25.45 11.65 -7.91
C TYR A 128 26.86 12.14 -7.55
N PHE A 129 27.10 13.45 -7.59
CA PHE A 129 28.44 14.01 -7.29
C PHE A 129 28.82 13.90 -5.81
N GLU A 130 27.84 13.96 -4.91
CA GLU A 130 28.07 13.69 -3.49
C GLU A 130 28.49 12.24 -3.26
N GLU A 131 27.78 11.29 -3.88
CA GLU A 131 28.11 9.88 -3.82
C GLU A 131 29.50 9.60 -4.44
N ARG A 132 29.80 10.23 -5.59
CA ARG A 132 31.11 10.17 -6.23
C ARG A 132 32.22 10.63 -5.29
N ARG A 133 32.07 11.80 -4.67
CA ARG A 133 33.05 12.35 -3.72
C ARG A 133 33.28 11.42 -2.54
N ARG A 134 32.20 10.83 -2.00
CA ARG A 134 32.28 9.87 -0.90
C ARG A 134 33.03 8.59 -1.28
N GLN A 135 32.83 8.11 -2.51
CA GLN A 135 33.48 6.92 -3.04
C GLN A 135 34.94 7.17 -3.44
N GLU A 136 35.26 8.35 -3.97
CA GLU A 136 36.63 8.78 -4.27
C GLU A 136 37.51 8.77 -3.01
N ILE A 137 36.98 9.21 -1.86
CA ILE A 137 37.68 9.12 -0.56
C ILE A 137 38.02 7.66 -0.19
N ARG A 138 37.25 6.69 -0.69
CA ARG A 138 37.43 5.25 -0.44
C ARG A 138 38.27 4.55 -1.51
N GLY A 139 38.74 5.27 -2.53
CA GLY A 139 39.63 4.76 -3.56
C GLY A 139 38.98 3.91 -4.66
N VAL A 140 37.65 3.78 -4.68
CA VAL A 140 36.90 3.04 -5.72
C VAL A 140 35.70 3.88 -6.13
N VAL A 141 35.62 4.24 -7.42
CA VAL A 141 34.50 5.02 -7.98
C VAL A 141 33.61 4.09 -8.80
N ALA A 142 32.58 3.55 -8.16
CA ALA A 142 31.60 2.67 -8.78
C ALA A 142 30.19 3.03 -8.26
N ILE A 143 29.48 3.87 -9.02
CA ILE A 143 28.17 4.37 -8.61
C ILE A 143 27.08 3.46 -9.18
N HIS A 144 26.46 2.68 -8.30
CA HIS A 144 25.37 1.78 -8.66
C HIS A 144 24.06 2.56 -8.84
N SER A 145 23.43 2.43 -10.01
CA SER A 145 22.17 3.13 -10.32
C SER A 145 21.04 2.76 -9.35
N LYS A 146 21.00 1.50 -8.91
CA LYS A 146 20.00 0.97 -7.98
C LYS A 146 20.12 1.60 -6.59
N GLU A 147 21.35 1.77 -6.10
CA GLU A 147 21.58 2.40 -4.80
C GLU A 147 21.27 3.90 -4.85
N LEU A 148 21.69 4.58 -5.92
CA LEU A 148 21.43 6.00 -6.09
C LEU A 148 19.93 6.31 -6.20
N ARG A 149 19.18 5.52 -6.99
CA ARG A 149 17.71 5.62 -7.05
C ARG A 149 17.04 5.34 -5.71
N SER A 150 17.53 4.34 -4.96
CA SER A 150 17.02 4.02 -3.63
C SER A 150 17.25 5.15 -2.62
N ARG A 151 18.39 5.84 -2.69
CA ARG A 151 18.67 7.02 -1.87
C ARG A 151 17.83 8.20 -2.26
N PHE A 152 17.75 8.49 -3.55
CA PHE A 152 16.92 9.56 -4.06
C PHE A 152 15.48 9.41 -3.59
N ARG A 153 14.92 8.18 -3.64
CA ARG A 153 13.60 7.85 -3.10
C ARG A 153 13.43 8.20 -1.61
N LYS A 154 14.47 7.99 -0.78
CA LYS A 154 14.39 8.30 0.65
C LYS A 154 14.41 9.79 0.94
N GLU A 155 15.05 10.57 0.06
CA GLU A 155 15.27 12.01 0.22
C GLU A 155 14.25 12.87 -0.54
N SER A 156 13.44 12.25 -1.40
CA SER A 156 12.48 12.94 -2.26
C SER A 156 11.07 12.35 -2.15
N PHE A 157 10.09 13.19 -2.44
CA PHE A 157 8.67 12.85 -2.40
C PHE A 157 8.11 12.63 -3.81
N ILE A 158 8.79 11.81 -4.62
CA ILE A 158 8.38 11.47 -5.99
C ILE A 158 8.08 9.96 -6.07
N SER A 159 7.12 9.57 -6.91
CA SER A 159 6.74 8.15 -7.06
C SER A 159 7.82 7.33 -7.76
N ASP A 160 7.86 6.02 -7.50
CA ASP A 160 8.85 5.10 -8.09
C ASP A 160 8.72 5.03 -9.63
N GLU A 161 7.49 5.14 -10.15
CA GLU A 161 7.21 5.15 -11.59
C GLU A 161 7.81 6.40 -12.23
N LYS A 162 7.67 7.56 -11.59
CA LYS A 162 8.16 8.84 -12.13
C LYS A 162 9.68 8.98 -12.00
N ILE A 163 10.28 8.43 -10.93
CA ILE A 163 11.75 8.25 -10.85
C ILE A 163 12.24 7.39 -12.02
N SER A 164 11.55 6.29 -12.31
CA SER A 164 11.94 5.37 -13.38
C SER A 164 11.81 6.03 -14.75
N GLU A 165 10.70 6.73 -14.99
CA GLU A 165 10.48 7.52 -16.21
C GLU A 165 11.58 8.56 -16.41
N TYR A 166 11.88 9.36 -15.39
CA TYR A 166 12.91 10.39 -15.48
C TYR A 166 14.32 9.83 -15.60
N PHE A 167 14.60 8.68 -14.99
CA PHE A 167 15.87 7.99 -15.14
C PHE A 167 16.08 7.49 -16.58
N GLU A 168 15.06 6.89 -17.19
CA GLU A 168 15.11 6.50 -18.61
C GLU A 168 15.17 7.73 -19.53
N LYS A 169 14.55 8.85 -19.13
CA LYS A 169 14.71 10.14 -19.81
C LYS A 169 16.15 10.67 -19.72
N LEU A 170 16.84 10.52 -18.60
CA LEU A 170 18.28 10.87 -18.47
C LEU A 170 19.16 10.00 -19.39
N LYS A 171 18.85 8.70 -19.52
CA LYS A 171 19.56 7.80 -20.45
C LYS A 171 19.35 8.21 -21.90
N SER A 172 18.10 8.40 -22.30
CA SER A 172 17.74 8.74 -23.69
C SER A 172 18.25 10.12 -24.11
N THR A 173 18.31 11.08 -23.18
CA THR A 173 18.93 12.40 -23.39
C THR A 173 20.46 12.38 -23.29
N LYS A 174 21.07 11.21 -23.09
CA LYS A 174 22.51 10.99 -22.95
C LYS A 174 23.16 11.80 -21.82
N LYS A 175 22.39 12.17 -20.80
CA LYS A 175 22.88 12.83 -19.58
C LYS A 175 23.57 11.84 -18.64
N ILE A 176 23.21 10.57 -18.74
CA ILE A 176 23.85 9.49 -17.99
C ILE A 176 24.17 8.32 -18.94
N LEU A 177 25.29 7.66 -18.68
CA LEU A 177 25.64 6.38 -19.29
C LEU A 177 25.51 5.30 -18.23
N THR A 178 24.92 4.17 -18.61
CA THR A 178 24.81 3.00 -17.74
C THR A 178 25.54 1.82 -18.36
N VAL A 179 26.44 1.19 -17.59
CA VAL A 179 27.19 0.00 -17.99
C VAL A 179 26.80 -1.15 -17.06
N ILE A 180 26.49 -2.31 -17.61
CA ILE A 180 26.18 -3.51 -16.82
C ILE A 180 27.49 -4.27 -16.62
N GLU A 181 27.91 -4.40 -15.36
CA GLU A 181 29.06 -5.22 -14.98
C GLU A 181 28.63 -6.22 -13.90
N ARG A 182 28.73 -7.52 -14.20
CA ARG A 182 28.40 -8.63 -13.27
C ARG A 182 27.06 -8.43 -12.55
N ASP A 183 26.00 -8.24 -13.33
CA ASP A 183 24.62 -8.00 -12.87
C ASP A 183 24.38 -6.71 -12.09
N ASN A 184 25.37 -5.80 -12.04
CA ASN A 184 25.24 -4.48 -11.45
C ASN A 184 25.26 -3.39 -12.53
N GLU A 185 24.21 -2.57 -12.58
CA GLU A 185 24.15 -1.38 -13.44
C GLU A 185 24.92 -0.23 -12.78
N LEU A 186 26.12 0.05 -13.31
CA LEU A 186 26.94 1.20 -12.97
C LEU A 186 26.48 2.41 -13.77
N MET A 187 26.53 3.58 -13.15
CA MET A 187 26.11 4.84 -13.74
C MET A 187 27.27 5.83 -13.78
N GLN A 188 27.44 6.48 -14.92
CA GLN A 188 28.32 7.62 -15.10
C GLN A 188 27.52 8.83 -15.56
N TRP A 189 27.70 9.98 -14.90
CA TRP A 189 27.14 11.24 -15.38
C TRP A 189 27.96 11.75 -16.56
N VAL A 190 27.30 12.16 -17.63
CA VAL A 190 27.92 12.79 -18.80
C VAL A 190 27.81 14.30 -18.63
N GLU A 191 28.94 14.99 -18.59
CA GLU A 191 29.00 16.46 -18.55
C GLU A 191 28.65 17.07 -19.91
#